data_AF-A0A1V5TWD6-F1
#
_entry.id   AF-A0A1V5TWD6-F1
#
_cell.length_a   1.000
_cell.length_b   1.000
_cell.length_c   1.000
_cell.angle_alpha   90.00
_cell.angle_beta   90.00
_cell.angle_gamma   90.00
#
_symmetry.space_group_name_H-M   'P 1'
#
loop_
_entity.id
_entity.type
_entity.pdbx_description
1 polymer ?
#
loop_
_entity_poly.entity_id
_entity_poly.type
_entity_poly.pdbx_seq_one_letter_code
_entity_poly.pdbx_strand_id
1 'polypeptide(L)'
;MNKDKFPSELRLDKASGNWVVIATGRAKRPESFKKVKNGSIKESNKDCFFCNIETQGEPLLVYYKGKKVEGIKKWTTVVIPNKFPAFIRSKSLNRKKRGEFFETMNAVGAHEVVITKNHNKSLALLSLAEVKEVIDVYTDRYNSLIKEDGINYVAIFHNHGPEAGASVAHPHSQIAGIPLIDYDLKKALAKSKKYKKDGDCIYCRMNDWELKEKERIVYENEHFIALCPFTSKVAFQVIISPKKHLSHFENITEQEKESLADAFRTVLRKLYKALGDPAYNFYLHSAPSDNDDHLYYHWHWTILPKTSIWAGFELGVGIEISTIEPEEAAKYLRNQKI
;
A
#
# COMPACT_ATOMS: atom_id res chain seq x y z
N MET A 1 10.34 32.83 -1.51
CA MET A 1 10.39 31.42 -1.98
C MET A 1 9.29 31.21 -2.99
N ASN A 2 9.62 30.77 -4.20
CA ASN A 2 8.69 30.66 -5.34
C ASN A 2 7.56 29.66 -5.01
N LYS A 3 6.32 30.15 -4.88
CA LYS A 3 5.15 29.35 -4.47
C LYS A 3 4.71 28.31 -5.51
N ASP A 4 5.31 28.30 -6.70
CA ASP A 4 4.86 27.49 -7.85
C ASP A 4 5.77 26.31 -8.23
N LYS A 5 6.87 26.05 -7.50
CA LYS A 5 7.78 24.95 -7.87
C LYS A 5 7.35 23.64 -7.21
N PHE A 6 6.69 22.78 -8.01
CA PHE A 6 6.38 21.41 -7.61
C PHE A 6 7.66 20.61 -7.28
N PRO A 7 7.62 19.73 -6.27
CA PRO A 7 8.78 18.93 -5.86
C PRO A 7 9.10 17.82 -6.86
N SER A 8 8.11 17.46 -7.69
CA SER A 8 8.17 16.41 -8.69
C SER A 8 7.48 16.83 -9.98
N GLU A 9 7.92 16.23 -11.08
CA GLU A 9 7.29 16.32 -12.40
C GLU A 9 6.88 14.91 -12.83
N LEU A 10 5.66 14.75 -13.31
CA LEU A 10 5.19 13.51 -13.93
C LEU A 10 5.57 13.55 -15.41
N ARG A 11 6.16 12.46 -15.91
CA ARG A 11 6.52 12.31 -17.33
C ARG A 11 5.87 11.07 -17.90
N LEU A 12 5.21 11.22 -19.05
CA LEU A 12 4.58 10.10 -19.74
C LEU A 12 5.62 9.41 -20.63
N ASP A 13 5.85 8.12 -20.39
CA ASP A 13 6.40 7.25 -21.42
C ASP A 13 5.28 6.90 -22.40
N LYS A 14 5.35 7.47 -23.61
CA LYS A 14 4.35 7.22 -24.65
C LYS A 14 4.34 5.79 -25.17
N ALA A 15 5.45 5.06 -25.07
CA ALA A 15 5.55 3.70 -25.60
C ALA A 15 4.76 2.71 -24.72
N SER A 16 4.96 2.76 -23.41
CA SER A 16 4.22 1.91 -22.47
C SER A 16 2.86 2.49 -22.06
N GLY A 17 2.70 3.81 -22.09
CA GLY A 17 1.56 4.52 -21.50
C GLY A 17 1.72 4.81 -20.00
N ASN A 18 2.90 4.54 -19.44
CA ASN A 18 3.20 4.73 -18.01
C ASN A 18 3.57 6.17 -17.68
N TRP A 19 3.09 6.65 -16.54
CA TRP A 19 3.58 7.89 -15.95
C TRP A 19 4.69 7.60 -14.94
N VAL A 20 5.79 8.33 -15.04
CA VAL A 20 6.93 8.24 -14.13
C VAL A 20 7.01 9.52 -13.29
N VAL A 21 7.15 9.38 -11.98
CA VAL A 21 7.32 10.50 -11.06
C VAL A 21 8.82 10.86 -10.95
N ILE A 22 9.21 12.02 -11.48
CA ILE A 22 10.56 12.55 -11.36
C ILE A 22 10.64 13.44 -10.11
N ALA A 23 10.96 12.84 -8.96
CA ALA A 23 10.96 13.49 -7.66
C ALA A 23 12.37 13.87 -7.17
N THR A 24 13.01 14.84 -7.83
CA THR A 24 14.41 15.24 -7.52
C THR A 24 14.62 15.70 -6.08
N GLY A 25 13.60 16.25 -5.42
CA GLY A 25 13.67 16.64 -4.01
C GLY A 25 13.93 15.46 -3.05
N ARG A 26 13.57 14.22 -3.44
CA ARG A 26 13.82 13.01 -2.63
C ARG A 26 15.28 12.63 -2.56
N ALA A 27 16.12 13.06 -3.50
CA ALA A 27 17.57 12.93 -3.44
C ALA A 27 18.20 13.60 -2.19
N LYS A 28 17.50 14.58 -1.59
CA LYS A 28 17.96 15.30 -0.39
C LYS A 28 17.70 14.56 0.93
N ARG A 29 17.02 13.40 0.92
CA ARG A 29 16.85 12.65 2.18
C ARG A 29 18.22 12.10 2.60
N PRO A 30 18.54 12.09 3.91
CA PRO A 30 19.88 11.72 4.41
C PRO A 30 20.39 10.34 3.94
N GLU A 31 19.46 9.45 3.60
CA GLU A 31 19.68 8.05 3.24
C GLU A 31 19.74 7.79 1.71
N SER A 32 19.31 8.72 0.85
CA SER A 32 18.93 8.45 -0.55
C SER A 32 20.03 7.89 -1.48
N PHE A 33 21.30 7.97 -1.08
CA PHE A 33 22.43 7.42 -1.84
C PHE A 33 23.39 6.57 -0.99
N LYS A 34 23.07 6.31 0.28
CA LYS A 34 23.88 5.41 1.10
C LYS A 34 23.49 3.98 0.76
N LYS A 35 24.45 3.14 0.36
CA LYS A 35 24.26 1.68 0.33
C LYS A 35 23.84 1.26 1.74
N VAL A 36 22.60 0.81 1.91
CA VAL A 36 22.21 0.16 3.15
C VAL A 36 23.06 -1.10 3.26
N LYS A 37 24.04 -1.10 4.17
CA LYS A 37 24.77 -2.32 4.52
C LYS A 37 23.77 -3.26 5.17
N ASN A 38 23.78 -4.54 4.79
CA ASN A 38 23.00 -5.59 5.43
C ASN A 38 23.03 -5.41 6.96
N GLY A 39 21.90 -4.97 7.51
CA GLY A 39 21.79 -4.52 8.88
C GLY A 39 20.49 -3.74 9.08
N SER A 40 19.81 -4.00 10.20
CA SER A 40 18.62 -3.23 10.58
C SER A 40 18.99 -1.74 10.71
N ILE A 41 18.09 -0.86 10.24
CA ILE A 41 18.20 0.58 10.51
C ILE A 41 18.02 0.71 12.03
N LYS A 42 19.12 0.74 12.78
CA LYS A 42 19.10 0.92 14.23
C LYS A 42 19.12 2.42 14.51
N GLU A 43 17.95 3.01 14.55
CA GLU A 43 17.76 4.38 15.04
C GLU A 43 17.32 4.32 16.51
N SER A 44 17.84 5.22 17.34
CA SER A 44 17.40 5.31 18.73
C SER A 44 16.08 6.09 18.80
N ASN A 45 15.22 5.79 19.79
CA ASN A 45 13.99 6.57 20.01
C ASN A 45 14.26 8.07 20.20
N LYS A 46 15.45 8.46 20.71
CA LYS A 46 15.78 9.86 20.96
C LYS A 46 16.03 10.63 19.67
N ASP A 47 16.67 9.98 18.70
CA ASP A 47 17.06 10.58 17.42
C ASP A 47 15.98 10.44 16.35
N CYS A 48 14.99 9.56 16.59
CA CYS A 48 13.92 9.29 15.65
C CYS A 48 12.94 10.48 15.52
N PHE A 49 12.78 10.94 14.29
CA PHE A 49 11.84 12.01 13.92
C PHE A 49 10.39 11.69 14.30
N PHE A 50 9.98 10.43 14.18
CA PHE A 50 8.59 9.98 14.41
C PHE A 50 8.30 9.70 15.88
N CYS A 51 9.32 9.41 16.71
CA CYS A 51 9.16 9.44 18.16
C CYS A 51 8.93 10.86 18.67
N ASN A 52 9.57 11.85 18.05
CA ASN A 52 9.45 13.26 18.38
C ASN A 52 8.40 13.97 17.50
N ILE A 53 7.18 13.43 17.43
CA ILE A 53 6.15 13.86 16.47
C ILE A 53 5.81 15.36 16.53
N GLU A 54 5.93 15.98 17.70
CA GLU A 54 5.73 17.42 17.92
C GLU A 54 6.62 18.30 17.03
N THR A 55 7.73 17.75 16.53
CA THR A 55 8.69 18.44 15.66
C THR A 55 8.40 18.28 14.16
N GLN A 56 7.40 17.46 13.78
CA GLN A 56 7.18 17.05 12.39
C GLN A 56 6.12 17.87 11.65
N GLY A 57 5.41 18.76 12.35
CA GLY A 57 4.36 19.62 11.80
C GLY A 57 2.97 19.29 12.35
N GLU A 58 1.96 19.97 11.83
CA GLU A 58 0.57 19.78 12.28
C GLU A 58 0.01 18.42 11.81
N PRO A 59 -0.59 17.63 12.71
CA PRO A 59 -1.21 16.36 12.36
C PRO A 59 -2.47 16.56 11.53
N LEU A 60 -2.68 15.70 10.53
CA LEU A 60 -3.90 15.63 9.72
C LEU A 60 -4.98 14.79 10.39
N LEU A 61 -4.58 13.81 11.21
CA LEU A 61 -5.47 12.90 11.93
C LEU A 61 -4.73 12.31 13.12
N VAL A 62 -5.38 12.23 14.28
CA VAL A 62 -4.82 11.62 15.49
C VAL A 62 -5.82 10.63 16.08
N TYR A 63 -5.31 9.46 16.43
CA TYR A 63 -6.03 8.41 17.13
C TYR A 63 -5.38 8.11 18.48
N TYR A 64 -6.21 7.77 19.46
CA TYR A 64 -5.80 7.23 20.76
C TYR A 64 -6.71 6.07 21.17
N LYS A 65 -6.17 4.85 21.15
CA LYS A 65 -6.85 3.62 21.59
C LYS A 65 -8.20 3.39 20.89
N GLY A 66 -8.19 3.41 19.56
CA GLY A 66 -9.32 3.15 18.67
C GLY A 66 -10.26 4.34 18.47
N LYS A 67 -9.92 5.53 19.00
CA LYS A 67 -10.77 6.72 18.91
C LYS A 67 -10.03 7.91 18.33
N LYS A 68 -10.71 8.66 17.46
CA LYS A 68 -10.26 9.98 17.00
C LYS A 68 -10.16 10.93 18.19
N VAL A 69 -9.08 11.69 18.25
CA VAL A 69 -8.84 12.71 19.27
C VAL A 69 -8.27 13.97 18.64
N GLU A 70 -8.43 15.10 19.33
CA GLU A 70 -7.80 16.35 18.93
C GLU A 70 -6.42 16.52 19.59
N GLY A 71 -5.46 17.01 18.82
CA GLY A 71 -4.09 17.25 19.27
C GLY A 71 -3.26 15.98 19.51
N ILE A 72 -1.96 16.15 19.73
CA ILE A 72 -0.95 15.07 19.80
C ILE A 72 -0.52 14.71 21.21
N LYS A 73 -1.13 15.27 22.26
CA LYS A 73 -0.74 14.98 23.65
C LYS A 73 -0.94 13.51 24.02
N LYS A 74 -2.00 12.89 23.50
CA LYS A 74 -2.33 11.47 23.68
C LYS A 74 -2.61 10.87 22.32
N TRP A 75 -1.68 10.07 21.82
CA TRP A 75 -1.81 9.39 20.54
C TRP A 75 -1.31 7.94 20.62
N THR A 76 -1.81 7.11 19.73
CA THR A 76 -1.35 5.74 19.44
C THR A 76 -1.07 5.58 17.95
N THR A 77 -1.83 6.27 17.09
CA THR A 77 -1.56 6.41 15.66
C THR A 77 -1.78 7.87 15.23
N VAL A 78 -0.90 8.39 14.37
CA VAL A 78 -0.96 9.77 13.88
C VAL A 78 -0.67 9.82 12.39
N VAL A 79 -1.34 10.72 11.69
CA VAL A 79 -1.11 11.01 10.28
C VAL A 79 -0.57 12.43 10.14
N ILE A 80 0.55 12.58 9.43
CA ILE A 80 1.17 13.87 9.13
C ILE A 80 1.41 14.02 7.63
N PRO A 81 1.54 15.25 7.09
CA PRO A 81 2.03 15.45 5.74
C PRO A 81 3.46 14.90 5.60
N ASN A 82 3.78 14.30 4.45
CA ASN A 82 5.15 13.85 4.19
C ASN A 82 6.07 15.07 3.98
N LYS A 83 7.16 15.15 4.74
CA LYS A 83 8.15 16.25 4.66
C LYS A 83 8.87 16.34 3.30
N PHE A 84 8.95 15.22 2.58
CA PHE A 84 9.52 15.14 1.23
C PHE A 84 8.48 14.53 0.27
N PRO A 85 7.38 15.26 0.01
CA PRO A 85 6.22 14.72 -0.67
C PRO A 85 6.53 14.53 -2.15
N ALA A 86 6.02 13.45 -2.74
CA ALA A 86 6.06 13.27 -4.19
C ALA A 86 5.00 14.12 -4.90
N PHE A 87 3.88 14.39 -4.23
CA PHE A 87 2.72 15.13 -4.74
C PHE A 87 2.34 16.22 -3.75
N ILE A 88 1.94 17.40 -4.24
CA ILE A 88 1.51 18.54 -3.41
C ILE A 88 0.15 19.04 -3.88
N ARG A 89 -0.69 19.45 -2.92
CA ARG A 89 -2.02 19.99 -3.17
C ARG A 89 -1.92 21.28 -3.97
N SER A 90 -2.68 21.36 -5.06
CA SER A 90 -2.74 22.53 -5.94
C SER A 90 -4.08 22.55 -6.65
N LYS A 91 -4.60 23.75 -6.94
CA LYS A 91 -5.85 23.93 -7.69
C LYS A 91 -5.69 23.71 -9.20
N SER A 92 -4.47 23.75 -9.73
CA SER A 92 -4.22 23.64 -11.17
C SER A 92 -3.41 22.39 -11.50
N LEU A 93 -4.03 21.49 -12.26
CA LEU A 93 -3.36 20.39 -12.95
C LEU A 93 -2.95 20.87 -14.33
N ASN A 94 -1.64 20.99 -14.55
CA ASN A 94 -1.04 21.55 -15.75
C ASN A 94 -0.32 20.46 -16.52
N ARG A 95 -0.97 19.98 -17.59
CA ARG A 95 -0.39 19.06 -18.56
C ARG A 95 0.24 19.88 -19.69
N LYS A 96 1.50 19.59 -20.02
CA LYS A 96 2.29 20.33 -21.02
C LYS A 96 2.94 19.35 -21.99
N LYS A 97 2.79 19.63 -23.28
CA LYS A 97 3.61 19.01 -24.32
C LYS A 97 5.01 19.63 -24.30
N ARG A 98 6.04 18.79 -24.49
CA ARG A 98 7.42 19.20 -24.70
C ARG A 98 7.85 18.74 -26.10
N GLY A 99 7.86 19.69 -27.03
CA GLY A 99 7.96 19.39 -28.46
C GLY A 99 6.75 18.61 -28.96
N GLU A 100 6.94 17.83 -30.03
CA GLU A 100 5.88 17.03 -30.64
C GLU A 100 5.59 15.72 -29.88
N PHE A 101 6.61 15.18 -29.20
CA PHE A 101 6.58 13.81 -28.69
C PHE A 101 6.43 13.69 -27.19
N PHE A 102 7.01 14.56 -26.37
CA PHE A 102 7.04 14.32 -24.92
C PHE A 102 5.91 15.03 -24.20
N GLU A 103 5.54 14.49 -23.05
CA GLU A 103 4.45 15.03 -22.25
C GLU A 103 4.79 15.00 -20.77
N THR A 104 4.45 16.10 -20.11
CA THR A 104 4.74 16.34 -18.70
C THR A 104 3.50 16.86 -17.98
N MET A 105 3.43 16.59 -16.68
CA MET A 105 2.37 17.09 -15.82
C MET A 105 2.96 17.46 -14.46
N ASN A 106 2.45 18.51 -13.82
CA ASN A 106 2.82 18.80 -12.44
C ASN A 106 2.27 17.72 -11.49
N ALA A 107 3.02 17.39 -10.44
CA ALA A 107 2.64 16.36 -9.47
C ALA A 107 1.64 16.92 -8.42
N VAL A 108 0.42 17.21 -8.87
CA VAL A 108 -0.71 17.56 -7.99
C VAL A 108 -1.15 16.33 -7.20
N GLY A 109 -1.54 16.50 -5.94
CA GLY A 109 -2.10 15.44 -5.12
C GLY A 109 -1.76 15.62 -3.64
N ALA A 110 -1.74 14.53 -2.88
CA ALA A 110 -1.38 14.51 -1.48
C ALA A 110 -0.36 13.42 -1.19
N HIS A 111 0.46 13.61 -0.15
CA HIS A 111 1.38 12.58 0.33
C HIS A 111 1.47 12.68 1.85
N GLU A 112 1.05 11.62 2.52
CA GLU A 112 0.85 11.56 3.96
C GLU A 112 1.58 10.34 4.53
N VAL A 113 1.94 10.41 5.81
CA VAL A 113 2.65 9.35 6.54
C VAL A 113 1.81 8.96 7.76
N VAL A 114 1.52 7.67 7.88
CA VAL A 114 0.76 7.07 8.99
C VAL A 114 1.76 6.42 9.94
N ILE A 115 1.79 6.86 11.20
CA ILE A 115 2.82 6.51 12.18
C ILE A 115 2.14 5.88 13.39
N THR A 116 2.59 4.70 13.80
CA THR A 116 2.17 4.07 15.06
C THR A 116 3.14 4.46 16.18
N LYS A 117 2.70 4.53 17.44
CA LYS A 117 3.52 5.12 18.51
C LYS A 117 4.78 4.35 18.87
N ASN A 118 4.75 3.02 18.81
CA ASN A 118 5.84 2.20 19.32
C ASN A 118 6.91 1.98 18.24
N HIS A 119 8.09 2.56 18.46
CA HIS A 119 9.24 2.49 17.55
C HIS A 119 9.69 1.06 17.22
N ASN A 120 9.55 0.13 18.17
CA ASN A 120 10.10 -1.23 18.04
C ASN A 120 9.02 -2.27 17.68
N LYS A 121 7.79 -1.85 17.43
CA LYS A 121 6.65 -2.75 17.24
C LYS A 121 6.14 -2.63 15.82
N SER A 122 6.66 -3.48 14.94
CA SER A 122 6.16 -3.60 13.56
C SER A 122 4.69 -3.99 13.53
N LEU A 123 4.02 -3.81 12.39
CA LEU A 123 2.60 -4.13 12.23
C LEU A 123 2.29 -5.60 12.58
N ALA A 124 3.22 -6.52 12.33
CA ALA A 124 3.08 -7.94 12.71
C ALA A 124 2.99 -8.15 14.23
N LEU A 125 3.60 -7.28 15.03
CA LEU A 125 3.64 -7.38 16.50
C LEU A 125 2.48 -6.66 17.19
N LEU A 126 1.67 -5.89 16.44
CA LEU A 126 0.49 -5.21 16.97
C LEU A 126 -0.58 -6.21 17.47
N SER A 127 -1.32 -5.78 18.47
CA SER A 127 -2.55 -6.43 18.94
C SER A 127 -3.67 -6.21 17.92
N LEU A 128 -4.75 -6.98 18.03
CA LEU A 128 -5.90 -6.86 17.11
C LEU A 128 -6.49 -5.44 17.14
N ALA A 129 -6.64 -4.85 18.33
CA ALA A 129 -7.16 -3.50 18.49
C ALA A 129 -6.23 -2.43 17.86
N GLU A 130 -4.92 -2.61 17.96
CA GLU A 130 -3.95 -1.71 17.32
C GLU A 130 -3.98 -1.84 15.79
N VAL A 131 -4.11 -3.06 15.24
CA VAL A 131 -4.27 -3.26 13.79
C VAL A 131 -5.59 -2.67 13.29
N LYS A 132 -6.70 -2.84 14.04
CA LYS A 132 -7.99 -2.22 13.71
C LYS A 132 -7.89 -0.69 13.68
N GLU A 133 -7.20 -0.08 14.65
CA GLU A 133 -6.95 1.37 14.64
C GLU A 133 -6.20 1.81 13.38
N VAL A 134 -5.19 1.05 12.93
CA VAL A 134 -4.46 1.35 11.68
C VAL A 134 -5.39 1.25 10.47
N ILE A 135 -6.26 0.24 10.40
CA ILE A 135 -7.27 0.11 9.34
C ILE A 135 -8.27 1.29 9.38
N ASP A 136 -8.69 1.74 10.56
CA ASP A 136 -9.56 2.91 10.70
C ASP A 136 -8.91 4.17 10.18
N VAL A 137 -7.64 4.39 10.53
CA VAL A 137 -6.84 5.51 10.02
C VAL A 137 -6.71 5.45 8.49
N TYR A 138 -6.49 4.27 7.93
CA TYR A 138 -6.47 4.09 6.47
C TYR A 138 -7.80 4.46 5.83
N THR A 139 -8.92 3.94 6.33
CA THR A 139 -10.25 4.24 5.77
C THR A 139 -10.58 5.72 5.90
N ASP A 140 -10.27 6.37 7.01
CA ASP A 140 -10.54 7.80 7.19
C ASP A 140 -9.76 8.68 6.23
N ARG A 141 -8.45 8.42 6.11
CA ARG A 141 -7.61 9.19 5.19
C ARG A 141 -7.99 8.90 3.74
N TYR A 142 -8.31 7.66 3.41
CA TYR A 142 -8.84 7.30 2.09
C TYR A 142 -10.10 8.09 1.76
N ASN A 143 -11.10 8.06 2.64
CA ASN A 143 -12.38 8.75 2.47
C ASN A 143 -12.24 10.27 2.42
N SER A 144 -11.26 10.83 3.12
CA SER A 144 -10.93 12.25 3.06
C SER A 144 -10.27 12.61 1.73
N LEU A 145 -9.31 11.82 1.27
CA LEU A 145 -8.51 12.12 0.10
C LEU A 145 -9.28 11.91 -1.21
N ILE A 146 -10.08 10.86 -1.31
CA ILE A 146 -10.82 10.56 -2.55
C ILE A 146 -11.90 11.63 -2.87
N LYS A 147 -12.25 12.46 -1.89
CA LYS A 147 -13.16 13.61 -2.04
C LYS A 147 -12.45 14.91 -2.41
N GLU A 148 -11.11 14.95 -2.41
CA GLU A 148 -10.37 16.14 -2.79
C GLU A 148 -10.35 16.29 -4.32
N ASP A 149 -10.62 17.51 -4.80
CA ASP A 149 -10.59 17.82 -6.23
C ASP A 149 -9.23 17.47 -6.87
N GLY A 150 -9.28 16.74 -7.98
CA GLY A 150 -8.09 16.33 -8.72
C GLY A 150 -7.42 15.06 -8.20
N ILE A 151 -7.99 14.38 -7.21
CA ILE A 151 -7.57 13.04 -6.78
C ILE A 151 -8.48 12.01 -7.43
N ASN A 152 -7.91 11.16 -8.29
CA ASN A 152 -8.64 10.06 -8.94
C ASN A 152 -8.33 8.70 -8.31
N TYR A 153 -7.24 8.60 -7.55
CA TYR A 153 -6.81 7.36 -6.93
C TYR A 153 -6.08 7.62 -5.62
N VAL A 154 -6.35 6.80 -4.61
CA VAL A 154 -5.65 6.85 -3.31
C VAL A 154 -4.86 5.56 -3.12
N ALA A 155 -3.54 5.68 -3.16
CA ALA A 155 -2.61 4.60 -2.92
C ALA A 155 -2.26 4.52 -1.42
N ILE A 156 -2.63 3.42 -0.76
CA ILE A 156 -2.15 3.09 0.60
C ILE A 156 -1.08 2.02 0.47
N PHE A 157 0.09 2.26 1.07
CA PHE A 157 1.20 1.33 0.99
C PHE A 157 2.10 1.38 2.23
N HIS A 158 2.81 0.29 2.48
CA HIS A 158 3.72 0.11 3.61
C HIS A 158 5.01 -0.55 3.15
N ASN A 159 6.12 -0.10 3.73
CA ASN A 159 7.45 -0.66 3.48
C ASN A 159 8.05 -1.02 4.84
N HIS A 160 8.24 -2.31 5.10
CA HIS A 160 8.89 -2.83 6.30
C HIS A 160 10.26 -3.39 5.95
N GLY A 161 11.30 -2.92 6.61
CA GLY A 161 12.68 -3.35 6.37
C GLY A 161 13.38 -2.64 5.20
N PRO A 162 14.71 -2.57 5.22
CA PRO A 162 15.48 -1.81 4.23
C PRO A 162 15.39 -2.38 2.82
N GLU A 163 15.30 -3.70 2.65
CA GLU A 163 15.15 -4.37 1.35
C GLU A 163 13.80 -4.05 0.68
N ALA A 164 12.80 -3.64 1.47
CA ALA A 164 11.51 -3.16 0.97
C ALA A 164 11.51 -1.64 0.67
N GLY A 165 12.65 -0.96 0.82
CA GLY A 165 12.79 0.48 0.59
C GLY A 165 12.34 1.35 1.77
N ALA A 166 12.26 0.80 2.99
CA ALA A 166 12.07 1.61 4.19
C ALA A 166 13.32 2.46 4.44
N SER A 167 13.16 3.77 4.56
CA SER A 167 14.26 4.71 4.83
C SER A 167 14.28 5.21 6.28
N VAL A 168 13.30 4.83 7.09
CA VAL A 168 13.16 5.19 8.50
C VAL A 168 12.80 3.91 9.26
N ALA A 169 13.50 3.64 10.36
CA ALA A 169 13.31 2.42 11.15
C ALA A 169 11.91 2.32 11.78
N HIS A 170 11.40 3.47 12.23
CA HIS A 170 10.13 3.56 12.94
C HIS A 170 8.97 3.11 12.05
N PRO A 171 8.10 2.18 12.51
CA PRO A 171 7.00 1.63 11.73
C PRO A 171 6.03 2.69 11.22
N HIS A 172 5.94 2.82 9.90
CA HIS A 172 5.06 3.77 9.26
C HIS A 172 4.56 3.25 7.91
N SER A 173 3.36 3.67 7.55
CA SER A 173 2.79 3.51 6.21
C SER A 173 2.70 4.87 5.53
N GLN A 174 2.40 4.86 4.25
CA GLN A 174 2.22 6.07 3.46
C GLN A 174 0.89 6.01 2.71
N ILE A 175 0.29 7.18 2.54
CA ILE A 175 -0.92 7.35 1.75
C ILE A 175 -0.66 8.46 0.74
N ALA A 176 -0.93 8.21 -0.53
CA ALA A 176 -0.80 9.19 -1.60
C ALA A 176 -2.09 9.27 -2.40
N GLY A 177 -2.70 10.45 -2.44
CA GLY A 177 -3.79 10.74 -3.36
C GLY A 177 -3.22 11.36 -4.64
N ILE A 178 -3.55 10.81 -5.79
CA ILE A 178 -2.94 11.15 -7.08
C ILE A 178 -4.00 11.34 -8.19
N PRO A 179 -3.73 12.18 -9.21
CA PRO A 179 -4.63 12.43 -10.34
C PRO A 179 -4.60 11.31 -11.39
N LEU A 180 -3.77 10.28 -11.18
CA LEU A 180 -3.50 9.24 -12.17
C LEU A 180 -3.92 7.88 -11.63
N ILE A 181 -4.41 7.04 -12.55
CA ILE A 181 -4.54 5.61 -12.32
C ILE A 181 -3.30 4.97 -12.91
N ASP A 182 -2.61 4.13 -12.14
CA ASP A 182 -1.44 3.43 -12.63
C ASP A 182 -1.82 2.45 -13.75
N TYR A 183 -0.81 2.08 -14.54
CA TYR A 183 -1.03 1.30 -15.75
C TYR A 183 -1.46 -0.15 -15.48
N ASP A 184 -0.95 -0.76 -14.40
CA ASP A 184 -1.31 -2.13 -14.05
C ASP A 184 -2.76 -2.18 -13.57
N LEU A 185 -3.19 -1.21 -12.78
CA LEU A 185 -4.59 -1.06 -12.41
C LEU A 185 -5.48 -0.78 -13.64
N LYS A 186 -5.09 0.10 -14.56
CA LYS A 186 -5.83 0.30 -15.83
C LYS A 186 -6.00 -0.99 -16.62
N LYS A 187 -4.94 -1.79 -16.74
CA LYS A 187 -4.99 -3.11 -17.38
C LYS A 187 -5.93 -4.07 -16.65
N ALA A 188 -5.85 -4.11 -15.32
CA ALA A 188 -6.69 -4.96 -14.50
C ALA A 188 -8.17 -4.56 -14.64
N LEU A 189 -8.50 -3.27 -14.61
CA LEU A 189 -9.84 -2.73 -14.85
C LEU A 189 -10.35 -3.10 -16.24
N ALA A 190 -9.55 -2.89 -17.29
CA ALA A 190 -9.94 -3.20 -18.66
C ALA A 190 -10.22 -4.71 -18.86
N LYS A 191 -9.37 -5.58 -18.30
CA LYS A 191 -9.58 -7.04 -18.33
C LYS A 191 -10.81 -7.45 -17.53
N SER A 192 -11.01 -6.87 -16.34
CA SER A 192 -12.18 -7.14 -15.49
C SER A 192 -13.48 -6.70 -16.17
N LYS A 193 -13.49 -5.52 -16.80
CA LYS A 193 -14.63 -5.01 -17.58
C LYS A 193 -14.95 -5.92 -18.77
N LYS A 194 -13.92 -6.39 -19.48
CA LYS A 194 -14.09 -7.35 -20.58
C LYS A 194 -14.69 -8.67 -20.07
N TYR A 195 -14.13 -9.24 -19.02
CA TYR A 195 -14.62 -10.50 -18.45
C TYR A 195 -16.05 -10.39 -17.92
N LYS A 196 -16.42 -9.27 -17.28
CA LYS A 196 -17.79 -9.02 -16.77
C LYS A 196 -18.85 -9.00 -17.88
N LYS A 197 -18.51 -8.67 -19.12
CA LYS A 197 -19.47 -8.74 -20.25
C LYS A 197 -19.94 -10.17 -20.52
N ASP A 198 -19.07 -11.14 -20.28
CA ASP A 198 -19.28 -12.55 -20.59
C ASP A 198 -19.54 -13.39 -19.32
N GLY A 199 -19.52 -12.78 -18.13
CA GLY A 199 -19.65 -13.48 -16.84
C GLY A 199 -19.75 -12.58 -15.60
N ASP A 200 -19.39 -13.14 -14.44
CA ASP A 200 -19.32 -12.42 -13.16
C ASP A 200 -17.99 -11.69 -12.96
N CYS A 201 -17.79 -11.06 -11.80
CA CYS A 201 -16.49 -10.49 -11.46
C CYS A 201 -15.42 -11.60 -11.46
N ILE A 202 -14.35 -11.42 -12.24
CA ILE A 202 -13.23 -12.39 -12.36
C ILE A 202 -12.63 -12.73 -10.99
N TYR A 203 -12.48 -11.74 -10.10
CA TYR A 203 -11.93 -11.93 -8.77
C TYR A 203 -12.85 -12.75 -7.86
N CYS A 204 -14.17 -12.52 -7.92
CA CYS A 204 -15.12 -13.35 -7.19
C CYS A 204 -15.03 -14.81 -7.64
N ARG A 205 -14.96 -15.06 -8.96
CA ARG A 205 -14.80 -16.42 -9.51
C ARG A 205 -13.51 -17.08 -9.04
N MET A 206 -12.42 -16.33 -8.95
CA MET A 206 -11.15 -16.82 -8.39
C MET A 206 -11.29 -17.12 -6.89
N ASN A 207 -11.89 -16.22 -6.11
CA ASN A 207 -12.13 -16.45 -4.68
C ASN A 207 -13.02 -17.69 -4.44
N ASP A 208 -14.10 -17.86 -5.21
CA ASP A 208 -15.01 -19.00 -5.12
C ASP A 208 -14.28 -20.34 -5.38
N TRP A 209 -13.39 -20.34 -6.38
CA TRP A 209 -12.54 -21.50 -6.67
C TRP A 209 -11.61 -21.80 -5.48
N GLU A 210 -10.93 -20.79 -4.95
CA GLU A 210 -10.00 -20.97 -3.83
C GLU A 210 -10.72 -21.42 -2.55
N LEU A 211 -11.93 -20.92 -2.29
CA LEU A 211 -12.77 -21.36 -1.16
C LEU A 211 -13.24 -22.83 -1.29
N LYS A 212 -13.40 -23.31 -2.54
CA LYS A 212 -13.75 -24.70 -2.83
C LYS A 212 -12.54 -25.64 -2.65
N GLU A 213 -11.41 -25.31 -3.26
CA GLU A 213 -10.23 -26.17 -3.28
C GLU A 213 -9.39 -26.08 -1.99
N LYS A 214 -9.37 -24.90 -1.34
CA LYS A 214 -8.73 -24.62 -0.04
C LYS A 214 -7.21 -24.84 0.06
N GLU A 215 -6.55 -25.27 -1.01
CA GLU A 215 -5.12 -25.60 -1.01
C GLU A 215 -4.24 -24.38 -0.65
N ARG A 216 -4.50 -23.25 -1.33
CA ARG A 216 -3.72 -22.02 -1.25
C ARG A 216 -4.17 -21.03 -0.17
N ILE A 217 -5.20 -21.38 0.62
CA ILE A 217 -5.69 -20.52 1.70
C ILE A 217 -4.72 -20.52 2.89
N VAL A 218 -4.25 -19.33 3.27
CA VAL A 218 -3.42 -19.11 4.46
C VAL A 218 -4.31 -18.89 5.69
N TYR A 219 -5.37 -18.11 5.53
CA TYR A 219 -6.31 -17.75 6.59
C TYR A 219 -7.66 -17.33 6.01
N GLU A 220 -8.73 -17.54 6.77
CA GLU A 220 -10.09 -17.17 6.39
C GLU A 220 -10.87 -16.82 7.67
N ASN A 221 -11.65 -15.74 7.64
CA ASN A 221 -12.64 -15.41 8.67
C ASN A 221 -14.00 -15.10 8.03
N GLU A 222 -14.96 -14.54 8.75
CA GLU A 222 -16.32 -14.33 8.24
C GLU A 222 -16.35 -13.58 6.91
N HIS A 223 -15.60 -12.47 6.80
CA HIS A 223 -15.68 -11.55 5.67
C HIS A 223 -14.50 -11.63 4.70
N PHE A 224 -13.35 -12.16 5.10
CA PHE A 224 -12.11 -12.13 4.30
C PHE A 224 -11.51 -13.51 4.07
N ILE A 225 -10.87 -13.63 2.91
CA ILE A 225 -9.96 -14.73 2.56
C ILE A 225 -8.55 -14.16 2.37
N ALA A 226 -7.56 -14.86 2.92
CA ALA A 226 -6.15 -14.59 2.70
C ALA A 226 -5.48 -15.83 2.11
N LEU A 227 -4.86 -15.68 0.94
CA LEU A 227 -4.33 -16.81 0.16
C LEU A 227 -3.01 -16.47 -0.54
N CYS A 228 -2.21 -17.49 -0.83
CA CYS A 228 -1.09 -17.36 -1.76
C CYS A 228 -1.63 -17.49 -3.19
N PRO A 229 -1.54 -16.46 -4.05
CA PRO A 229 -2.16 -16.50 -5.37
C PRO A 229 -1.61 -17.64 -6.22
N PHE A 230 -2.46 -18.28 -7.03
CA PHE A 230 -2.04 -19.29 -8.01
C PHE A 230 -0.89 -18.78 -8.90
N THR A 231 -0.89 -17.48 -9.24
CA THR A 231 0.18 -16.81 -9.97
C THR A 231 1.02 -15.89 -9.06
N SER A 232 1.53 -16.43 -7.95
CA SER A 232 2.42 -15.69 -7.06
C SER A 232 3.69 -15.24 -7.79
N LYS A 233 3.97 -13.93 -7.73
CA LYS A 233 5.15 -13.29 -8.34
C LYS A 233 6.40 -13.38 -7.48
N VAL A 234 6.22 -13.58 -6.18
CA VAL A 234 7.31 -13.76 -5.20
C VAL A 234 6.93 -14.86 -4.22
N ALA A 235 7.94 -15.52 -3.65
CA ALA A 235 7.73 -16.52 -2.62
C ALA A 235 7.00 -15.92 -1.41
N PHE A 236 5.98 -16.64 -0.92
CA PHE A 236 5.11 -16.23 0.18
C PHE A 236 4.32 -14.93 -0.06
N GLN A 237 4.07 -14.56 -1.32
CA GLN A 237 3.06 -13.54 -1.64
C GLN A 237 1.71 -13.94 -1.03
N VAL A 238 1.02 -12.97 -0.42
CA VAL A 238 -0.34 -13.17 0.09
C VAL A 238 -1.24 -12.07 -0.43
N ILE A 239 -2.43 -12.44 -0.90
CA ILE A 239 -3.53 -11.52 -1.18
C ILE A 239 -4.58 -11.65 -0.09
N ILE A 240 -5.11 -10.52 0.39
CA ILE A 240 -6.27 -10.46 1.28
C ILE A 240 -7.41 -9.77 0.52
N SER A 241 -8.52 -10.46 0.31
CA SER A 241 -9.69 -9.96 -0.43
C SER A 241 -10.99 -10.23 0.34
N PRO A 242 -12.01 -9.36 0.21
CA PRO A 242 -13.32 -9.65 0.76
C PRO A 242 -13.95 -10.84 0.04
N LYS A 243 -14.68 -11.68 0.77
CA LYS A 243 -15.45 -12.78 0.15
C LYS A 243 -16.64 -12.24 -0.64
N LYS A 244 -17.27 -11.18 -0.12
CA LYS A 244 -18.33 -10.45 -0.81
C LYS A 244 -17.73 -9.57 -1.90
N HIS A 245 -18.43 -9.44 -3.01
CA HIS A 245 -18.07 -8.47 -4.05
C HIS A 245 -18.09 -7.03 -3.53
N LEU A 246 -16.91 -6.40 -3.53
CA LEU A 246 -16.72 -4.99 -3.21
C LEU A 246 -15.66 -4.39 -4.15
N SER A 247 -16.05 -3.45 -5.02
CA SER A 247 -15.12 -2.82 -5.96
C SER A 247 -14.28 -1.71 -5.32
N HIS A 248 -14.88 -0.99 -4.38
CA HIS A 248 -14.38 0.22 -3.75
C HIS A 248 -14.07 -0.05 -2.27
N PHE A 249 -12.88 0.34 -1.82
CA PHE A 249 -12.41 0.08 -0.45
C PHE A 249 -13.16 0.93 0.57
N GLU A 250 -13.53 2.15 0.21
CA GLU A 250 -14.30 3.08 1.03
C GLU A 250 -15.66 2.55 1.49
N ASN A 251 -16.19 1.54 0.80
CA ASN A 251 -17.51 0.94 1.09
C ASN A 251 -17.45 -0.14 2.19
N ILE A 252 -16.28 -0.39 2.78
CA ILE A 252 -16.11 -1.36 3.87
C ILE A 252 -16.84 -0.91 5.14
N THR A 253 -17.62 -1.83 5.74
CA THR A 253 -18.36 -1.61 6.98
C THR A 253 -17.47 -1.73 8.22
N GLU A 254 -17.94 -1.29 9.39
CA GLU A 254 -17.17 -1.43 10.64
C GLU A 254 -16.87 -2.90 11.00
N GLN A 255 -17.84 -3.80 10.81
CA GLN A 255 -17.67 -5.24 11.03
C GLN A 255 -16.64 -5.84 10.06
N GLU A 256 -16.68 -5.43 8.79
CA GLU A 256 -15.68 -5.85 7.81
C GLU A 256 -14.29 -5.27 8.15
N LYS A 257 -14.18 -4.06 8.69
CA LYS A 257 -12.88 -3.53 9.17
C LYS A 257 -12.31 -4.36 10.33
N GLU A 258 -13.14 -4.83 11.25
CA GLU A 258 -12.70 -5.74 12.34
C GLU A 258 -12.16 -7.05 11.78
N SER A 259 -12.90 -7.66 10.85
CA SER A 259 -12.46 -8.88 10.16
C SER A 259 -11.21 -8.66 9.31
N LEU A 260 -11.08 -7.51 8.66
CA LEU A 260 -9.88 -7.16 7.90
C LEU A 260 -8.67 -7.02 8.81
N ALA A 261 -8.83 -6.38 9.98
CA ALA A 261 -7.76 -6.23 10.96
C ALA A 261 -7.27 -7.59 11.49
N ASP A 262 -8.19 -8.52 11.72
CA ASP A 262 -7.88 -9.88 12.11
C ASP A 262 -7.13 -10.65 11.00
N ALA A 263 -7.57 -10.56 9.74
CA ALA A 263 -6.87 -11.16 8.61
C ALA A 263 -5.44 -10.60 8.46
N PHE A 264 -5.27 -9.28 8.52
CA PHE A 264 -3.95 -8.62 8.47
C PHE A 264 -3.05 -9.06 9.61
N ARG A 265 -3.55 -9.02 10.85
CA ARG A 265 -2.79 -9.44 12.04
C ARG A 265 -2.32 -10.88 11.88
N THR A 266 -3.20 -11.77 11.47
CA THR A 266 -2.91 -13.20 11.33
C THR A 266 -1.87 -13.44 10.25
N VAL A 267 -2.06 -12.87 9.05
CA VAL A 267 -1.12 -13.04 7.93
C VAL A 267 0.26 -12.47 8.27
N LEU A 268 0.34 -11.24 8.78
CA LEU A 268 1.62 -10.61 9.11
C LEU A 268 2.37 -11.35 10.23
N ARG A 269 1.67 -11.87 11.25
CA ARG A 269 2.30 -12.71 12.29
C ARG A 269 2.81 -14.03 11.74
N LYS A 270 2.05 -14.67 10.86
CA LYS A 270 2.46 -15.92 10.21
C LYS A 270 3.72 -15.69 9.38
N LEU A 271 3.77 -14.63 8.57
CA LEU A 271 4.95 -14.23 7.81
C LEU A 271 6.14 -13.90 8.72
N TYR A 272 5.93 -13.11 9.77
CA TYR A 272 6.96 -12.76 10.76
C TYR A 272 7.58 -14.00 11.38
N LYS A 273 6.77 -14.97 11.80
CA LYS A 273 7.26 -16.22 12.41
C LYS A 273 7.92 -17.16 11.41
N ALA A 274 7.29 -17.36 10.26
CA ALA A 274 7.77 -18.27 9.21
C ALA A 274 9.13 -17.86 8.66
N LEU A 275 9.33 -16.56 8.44
CA LEU A 275 10.46 -16.02 7.68
C LEU A 275 11.43 -15.20 8.55
N GLY A 276 11.18 -15.10 9.85
CA GLY A 276 12.07 -14.41 10.80
C GLY A 276 12.10 -12.89 10.62
N ASP A 277 10.94 -12.24 10.69
CA ASP A 277 10.76 -10.79 10.44
C ASP A 277 11.30 -10.34 9.06
N PRO A 278 10.76 -10.87 7.95
CA PRO A 278 11.26 -10.54 6.62
C PRO A 278 10.94 -9.07 6.29
N ALA A 279 11.76 -8.43 5.46
CA ALA A 279 11.33 -7.21 4.80
C ALA A 279 10.12 -7.49 3.89
N TYR A 280 9.17 -6.57 3.81
CA TYR A 280 7.99 -6.71 2.95
C TYR A 280 7.42 -5.37 2.52
N ASN A 281 6.70 -5.38 1.39
CA ASN A 281 5.76 -4.32 1.06
C ASN A 281 4.33 -4.84 1.22
N PHE A 282 3.39 -3.96 1.54
CA PHE A 282 2.00 -4.21 1.18
C PHE A 282 1.35 -2.96 0.62
N TYR A 283 0.31 -3.14 -0.18
CA TYR A 283 -0.43 -2.05 -0.79
C TYR A 283 -1.84 -2.47 -1.17
N LEU A 284 -2.73 -1.49 -1.22
CA LEU A 284 -4.14 -1.64 -1.57
C LEU A 284 -4.32 -1.50 -3.09
N HIS A 285 -5.07 -2.43 -3.67
CA HIS A 285 -5.72 -2.25 -4.96
C HIS A 285 -7.20 -1.97 -4.72
N SER A 286 -7.68 -0.80 -5.16
CA SER A 286 -9.09 -0.45 -5.11
C SER A 286 -9.51 0.14 -6.45
N ALA A 287 -10.81 0.10 -6.76
CA ALA A 287 -11.33 0.84 -7.88
C ALA A 287 -11.04 2.35 -7.70
N PRO A 288 -10.62 3.06 -8.75
CA PRO A 288 -10.39 4.49 -8.69
C PRO A 288 -11.70 5.27 -8.67
N SER A 289 -11.63 6.56 -8.35
CA SER A 289 -12.75 7.50 -8.47
C SER A 289 -12.50 8.42 -9.66
N ASP A 290 -12.81 7.94 -10.87
CA ASP A 290 -12.56 8.66 -12.13
C ASP A 290 -13.83 8.88 -12.98
N ASN A 291 -15.00 8.83 -12.34
CA ASN A 291 -16.36 8.90 -12.90
C ASN A 291 -16.87 7.62 -13.60
N ASP A 292 -16.14 6.50 -13.62
CA ASP A 292 -16.70 5.17 -13.91
C ASP A 292 -17.10 4.47 -12.59
N ASP A 293 -18.09 3.57 -12.65
CA ASP A 293 -18.60 2.88 -11.45
C ASP A 293 -17.72 1.71 -11.01
N HIS A 294 -16.85 1.23 -11.91
CA HIS A 294 -15.96 0.10 -11.74
C HIS A 294 -16.56 -1.12 -11.03
N LEU A 295 -17.88 -1.36 -11.15
CA LEU A 295 -18.58 -2.41 -10.40
C LEU A 295 -18.15 -3.83 -10.80
N TYR A 296 -17.39 -3.95 -11.88
CA TYR A 296 -16.75 -5.17 -12.35
C TYR A 296 -15.43 -5.51 -11.64
N TYR A 297 -14.84 -4.57 -10.89
CA TYR A 297 -13.59 -4.75 -10.16
C TYR A 297 -13.82 -5.23 -8.73
N HIS A 298 -12.76 -5.72 -8.07
CA HIS A 298 -12.82 -6.22 -6.69
C HIS A 298 -11.53 -5.83 -5.96
N TRP A 299 -11.67 -5.01 -4.92
CA TRP A 299 -10.51 -4.48 -4.20
C TRP A 299 -9.81 -5.60 -3.40
N HIS A 300 -8.49 -5.51 -3.26
CA HIS A 300 -7.72 -6.45 -2.47
C HIS A 300 -6.40 -5.83 -1.99
N TRP A 301 -5.83 -6.37 -0.92
CA TRP A 301 -4.47 -6.05 -0.49
C TRP A 301 -3.50 -7.08 -1.02
N THR A 302 -2.32 -6.63 -1.44
CA THR A 302 -1.20 -7.50 -1.78
C THR A 302 -0.09 -7.30 -0.76
N ILE A 303 0.40 -8.40 -0.17
CA ILE A 303 1.59 -8.43 0.70
C ILE A 303 2.69 -9.18 -0.05
N LEU A 304 3.84 -8.52 -0.22
CA LEU A 304 5.01 -9.02 -0.94
C LEU A 304 6.23 -9.08 -0.02
N PRO A 305 6.51 -10.24 0.61
CA PRO A 305 7.78 -10.47 1.29
C PRO A 305 8.97 -10.38 0.31
N LYS A 306 10.06 -9.79 0.78
CA LYS A 306 11.34 -9.73 0.05
C LYS A 306 12.17 -10.96 0.37
N THR A 307 11.96 -11.99 -0.44
CA THR A 307 12.67 -13.28 -0.35
C THR A 307 13.80 -13.41 -1.37
N SER A 308 13.75 -12.62 -2.44
CA SER A 308 14.79 -12.54 -3.46
C SER A 308 14.86 -11.12 -4.06
N ILE A 309 15.98 -10.83 -4.72
CA ILE A 309 16.17 -9.60 -5.49
C ILE A 309 15.97 -9.95 -6.96
N TRP A 310 15.09 -9.24 -7.66
CA TRP A 310 14.89 -9.41 -9.10
C TRP A 310 16.16 -9.09 -9.88
N ALA A 311 16.49 -9.94 -10.85
CA ALA A 311 17.67 -9.83 -11.68
C ALA A 311 17.30 -9.35 -13.09
N GLY A 312 18.28 -9.35 -14.00
CA GLY A 312 18.10 -8.86 -15.36
C GLY A 312 17.01 -9.56 -16.15
N PHE A 313 16.66 -10.82 -15.82
CA PHE A 313 15.57 -11.54 -16.46
C PHE A 313 14.21 -10.94 -16.09
N GLU A 314 13.89 -10.86 -14.80
CA GLU A 314 12.62 -10.32 -14.33
C GLU A 314 12.49 -8.84 -14.72
N LEU A 315 13.56 -8.06 -14.58
CA LEU A 315 13.59 -6.64 -14.92
C LEU A 315 13.49 -6.38 -16.44
N GLY A 316 14.12 -7.23 -17.26
CA GLY A 316 14.19 -7.03 -18.71
C GLY A 316 13.01 -7.63 -19.46
N VAL A 317 12.58 -8.83 -19.08
CA VAL A 317 11.50 -9.59 -19.76
C VAL A 317 10.13 -9.29 -19.15
N GLY A 318 10.07 -8.91 -17.86
CA GLY A 318 8.81 -8.67 -17.16
C GLY A 318 8.04 -9.94 -16.81
N ILE A 319 8.74 -11.08 -16.69
CA ILE A 319 8.21 -12.35 -16.20
C ILE A 319 8.90 -12.66 -14.87
N GLU A 320 8.13 -12.87 -13.82
CA GLU A 320 8.66 -13.15 -12.48
C GLU A 320 8.98 -14.63 -12.28
N ILE A 321 10.05 -14.92 -11.52
CA ILE A 321 10.42 -16.27 -11.10
C ILE A 321 10.14 -16.42 -9.60
N SER A 322 9.23 -17.33 -9.25
CA SER A 322 8.98 -17.73 -7.86
C SER A 322 9.82 -18.97 -7.51
N THR A 323 10.42 -18.96 -6.31
CA THR A 323 11.25 -20.07 -5.81
C THR A 323 10.47 -21.12 -5.02
N ILE A 324 9.15 -20.95 -4.87
CA ILE A 324 8.26 -21.86 -4.16
C ILE A 324 6.89 -21.88 -4.84
N GLU A 325 6.26 -23.06 -4.85
CA GLU A 325 4.88 -23.23 -5.27
C GLU A 325 3.92 -22.53 -4.29
N PRO A 326 2.91 -21.80 -4.76
CA PRO A 326 1.93 -21.13 -3.90
C PRO A 326 1.24 -22.07 -2.91
N GLU A 327 1.00 -23.33 -3.28
CA GLU A 327 0.37 -24.38 -2.47
C GLU A 327 1.22 -24.71 -1.24
N GLU A 328 2.52 -24.97 -1.45
CA GLU A 328 3.45 -25.26 -0.35
C GLU A 328 3.74 -24.00 0.49
N ALA A 329 3.80 -22.82 -0.12
CA ALA A 329 3.91 -21.56 0.62
C ALA A 329 2.69 -21.35 1.55
N ALA A 330 1.48 -21.55 1.03
CA ALA A 330 0.25 -21.41 1.81
C ALA A 330 0.19 -22.42 2.96
N LYS A 331 0.51 -23.69 2.68
CA LYS A 331 0.59 -24.76 3.68
C LYS A 331 1.61 -24.45 4.76
N TYR A 332 2.79 -23.95 4.39
CA TYR A 332 3.82 -23.57 5.35
C TYR A 332 3.37 -22.42 6.27
N LEU A 333 2.73 -21.37 5.72
CA LEU A 333 2.19 -20.25 6.51
C LEU A 333 1.01 -20.68 7.40
N ARG A 334 0.11 -21.50 6.87
CA ARG A 334 -1.05 -22.03 7.59
C ARG A 334 -0.63 -22.80 8.84
N ASN A 335 0.46 -23.56 8.77
CA ASN A 335 1.01 -24.34 9.89
C ASN A 335 1.73 -23.52 10.97
N GLN A 336 1.98 -22.22 10.76
CA GLN A 336 2.59 -21.36 11.78
C GLN A 336 1.60 -21.07 12.92
N LYS A 337 1.97 -21.45 14.15
CA LYS A 337 1.23 -21.13 15.39
C LYS A 337 1.53 -19.70 15.86
N ILE A 338 0.54 -18.82 15.96
CA ILE A 338 0.70 -17.38 16.24
C ILE A 338 -0.07 -16.90 17.47
#